data_AF-A0A0M1LE14-F1
#
_entry.id   AF-A0A0M1LE14-F1
#
_cell.length_a   1.000
_cell.length_b   1.000
_cell.length_c   1.000
_cell.angle_alpha   90.00
_cell.angle_beta   90.00
_cell.angle_gamma   90.00
#
_symmetry.space_group_name_H-M   'P 1'
#
loop_
_entity.id
_entity.type
_entity.pdbx_description
1 polymer ?
#
loop_
_entity_poly.entity_id
_entity_poly.type
_entity_poly.pdbx_seq_one_letter_code
_entity_poly.pdbx_strand_id
1 'polypeptide(L)'
;MKKFIVILLVLLNSTIMIGCNLSDAKYINFSKKPNNHYYTDQLTKKILSNEEFSLYVFDKNLYKEIQVNENEEIIIDNFLNSLITENYLDTSDSISDREPFRIKVVFKDTIFLLKIFSSNLVTLSPWDGNYTEDIISMENLPIGYNLFDFCVHVESKPIEK
;
A
#
# COMPACT_ATOMS: atom_id res chain seq x y z
N MET A 1 14.89 3.47 61.43
CA MET A 1 14.39 4.47 60.46
C MET A 1 15.13 4.44 59.13
N LYS A 2 16.48 4.56 59.08
CA LYS A 2 17.25 4.55 57.82
C LYS A 2 17.02 3.31 56.93
N LYS A 3 16.94 2.10 57.50
CA LYS A 3 16.68 0.86 56.76
C LYS A 3 15.28 0.80 56.10
N PHE A 4 14.29 1.43 56.74
CA PHE A 4 12.92 1.50 56.22
C PHE A 4 12.81 2.49 55.05
N ILE A 5 13.54 3.60 55.14
CA ILE A 5 13.64 4.62 54.09
C ILE A 5 14.29 4.04 52.81
N VAL A 6 15.31 3.19 52.96
CA VAL A 6 15.96 2.52 51.82
C VAL A 6 14.98 1.57 51.11
N ILE A 7 14.20 0.79 51.87
CA ILE A 7 13.19 -0.12 51.30
C ILE A 7 12.10 0.67 50.56
N LEU A 8 11.66 1.79 51.13
CA LEU A 8 10.68 2.69 50.50
C LEU A 8 11.23 3.28 49.18
N LEU A 9 12.50 3.68 49.15
CA LEU A 9 13.17 4.20 47.95
C LEU A 9 13.29 3.14 46.85
N VAL A 10 13.60 1.89 47.19
CA VAL A 10 13.69 0.79 46.21
C VAL A 10 12.31 0.48 45.61
N LEU A 11 11.25 0.47 46.42
CA LEU A 11 9.88 0.27 45.96
C LEU A 11 9.34 1.44 45.13
N LEU A 12 9.78 2.67 45.42
CA LEU A 12 9.38 3.84 44.63
C LEU A 12 10.00 3.83 43.23
N ASN A 13 11.26 3.37 43.12
CA ASN A 13 11.96 3.28 41.83
C ASN A 13 11.34 2.26 40.86
N SER A 14 10.70 1.19 41.34
CA SER A 14 10.03 0.21 40.46
C SER A 14 8.75 0.76 39.82
N THR A 15 8.08 1.73 40.46
CA THR A 15 6.87 2.37 39.90
C THR A 15 7.16 3.42 38.84
N ILE A 16 8.39 3.94 38.79
CA ILE A 16 8.84 4.92 37.78
C ILE A 16 9.22 4.23 36.45
N MET A 17 9.35 2.89 36.46
CA MET A 17 9.64 2.06 35.28
C MET A 17 8.38 1.54 34.57
N ILE A 18 7.20 2.14 34.80
CA ILE A 18 6.05 1.95 33.91
C ILE A 18 6.37 2.75 32.64
N GLY A 19 7.05 2.09 31.70
CA GLY A 19 7.53 2.68 30.46
C GLY A 19 6.42 3.32 29.61
N CYS A 20 6.85 4.08 28.61
CA CYS A 20 5.99 4.75 27.63
C CYS A 20 4.82 3.84 27.20
N ASN A 21 3.61 4.40 27.21
CA ASN A 21 2.45 3.76 26.60
C ASN A 21 2.81 3.37 25.17
N LEU A 22 2.74 2.06 24.89
CA LEU A 22 2.99 1.45 23.58
C LEU A 22 1.78 1.69 22.64
N SER A 23 1.06 2.78 22.82
CA SER A 23 -0.20 3.06 22.12
C SER A 23 -0.01 3.37 20.65
N ASP A 24 1.18 3.85 20.26
CA ASP A 24 1.49 4.29 18.89
C ASP A 24 2.74 3.60 18.31
N ALA A 25 2.95 2.32 18.65
CA ALA A 25 3.98 1.54 17.99
C ALA A 25 3.60 1.34 16.51
N LYS A 26 4.17 2.17 15.63
CA LYS A 26 3.86 2.18 14.19
C LYS A 26 4.04 0.81 13.52
N TYR A 27 4.88 -0.08 14.04
CA TYR A 27 5.26 -1.33 13.37
C TYR A 27 4.83 -2.62 14.08
N ILE A 28 4.41 -2.56 15.34
CA ILE A 28 3.92 -3.75 16.07
C ILE A 28 2.42 -3.62 16.18
N ASN A 29 1.71 -4.11 15.16
CA ASN A 29 0.27 -4.09 15.13
C ASN A 29 -0.32 -5.49 15.34
N PHE A 30 -0.85 -5.74 16.54
CA PHE A 30 -1.56 -6.98 16.86
C PHE A 30 -3.04 -6.96 16.41
N SER A 31 -3.51 -5.83 15.86
CA SER A 31 -4.88 -5.76 15.39
C SER A 31 -5.06 -6.53 14.08
N LYS A 32 -6.24 -7.12 13.91
CA LYS A 32 -6.60 -7.81 12.69
C LYS A 32 -7.05 -6.78 11.64
N LYS A 33 -6.59 -6.96 10.41
CA LYS A 33 -7.05 -6.17 9.24
C LYS A 33 -8.58 -6.21 9.17
N PRO A 34 -9.28 -5.06 9.06
CA PRO A 34 -10.75 -5.01 9.13
C PRO A 34 -11.47 -5.76 8.01
N ASN A 35 -10.99 -5.65 6.78
CA ASN A 35 -11.52 -6.30 5.58
C ASN A 35 -10.36 -6.57 4.59
N ASN A 36 -10.62 -7.27 3.49
CA ASN A 36 -9.59 -7.62 2.50
C ASN A 36 -9.31 -6.52 1.45
N HIS A 37 -10.09 -5.44 1.45
CA HIS A 37 -9.98 -4.26 0.58
C HIS A 37 -9.66 -2.97 1.35
N TYR A 38 -9.01 -3.10 2.51
CA TYR A 38 -8.86 -2.02 3.49
C TYR A 38 -8.01 -0.86 2.97
N TYR A 39 -6.92 -1.19 2.29
CA TYR A 39 -6.04 -0.16 1.72
C TYR A 39 -6.61 0.40 0.42
N THR A 40 -7.38 -0.40 -0.31
CA THR A 40 -8.12 0.03 -1.50
C THR A 40 -9.13 1.10 -1.08
N ASP A 41 -9.89 0.88 -0.01
CA ASP A 41 -10.81 1.87 0.55
C ASP A 41 -10.09 3.18 0.93
N GLN A 42 -8.87 3.09 1.47
CA GLN A 42 -8.09 4.28 1.82
C GLN A 42 -7.61 5.05 0.59
N LEU A 43 -7.09 4.34 -0.43
CA LEU A 43 -6.68 4.94 -1.68
C LEU A 43 -7.87 5.62 -2.38
N THR A 44 -8.99 4.91 -2.49
CA THR A 44 -10.23 5.43 -3.07
C THR A 44 -10.71 6.69 -2.34
N LYS A 45 -10.67 6.72 -1.00
CA LYS A 45 -11.03 7.92 -0.22
C LYS A 45 -10.16 9.12 -0.57
N LYS A 46 -8.84 8.94 -0.71
CA LYS A 46 -7.92 10.02 -1.06
C LYS A 46 -8.18 10.57 -2.47
N ILE A 47 -8.47 9.69 -3.42
CA ILE A 47 -8.83 10.07 -4.78
C ILE A 47 -10.17 10.82 -4.80
N LEU A 48 -11.19 10.31 -4.10
CA LEU A 48 -12.51 10.97 -4.00
C LEU A 48 -12.46 12.33 -3.29
N SER A 49 -11.48 12.57 -2.40
CA SER A 49 -11.24 13.88 -1.82
C SER A 49 -10.53 14.87 -2.76
N ASN A 50 -10.28 14.48 -4.02
CA ASN A 50 -9.51 15.26 -5.01
C ASN A 50 -8.13 15.68 -4.48
N GLU A 51 -7.47 14.82 -3.70
CA GLU A 51 -6.07 15.04 -3.35
C GLU A 51 -5.21 14.89 -4.61
N GLU A 52 -4.37 15.88 -4.88
CA GLU A 52 -3.39 15.79 -5.96
C GLU A 52 -2.41 14.64 -5.69
N PHE A 53 -2.18 13.84 -6.73
CA PHE A 53 -1.20 12.76 -6.70
C PHE A 53 -0.38 12.77 -7.98
N SER A 54 0.76 12.08 -7.93
CA SER A 54 1.54 11.78 -9.12
C SER A 54 1.71 10.27 -9.26
N LEU A 55 1.67 9.78 -10.49
CA LEU A 55 1.76 8.36 -10.78
C LEU A 55 3.12 8.00 -11.40
N TYR A 56 3.73 6.92 -10.90
CA TYR A 56 4.99 6.39 -11.42
C TYR A 56 4.88 4.90 -11.70
N VAL A 57 5.36 4.46 -12.86
CA VAL A 57 5.53 3.05 -13.20
C VAL A 57 6.99 2.66 -13.02
N PHE A 58 7.24 1.68 -12.17
CA PHE A 58 8.56 1.09 -11.96
C PHE A 58 8.61 -0.29 -12.62
N ASP A 59 9.43 -0.40 -13.66
CA ASP A 59 9.76 -1.66 -14.31
C ASP A 59 10.90 -2.33 -13.55
N LYS A 60 10.63 -3.52 -12.99
CA LYS A 60 11.62 -4.31 -12.24
C LYS A 60 12.60 -5.07 -13.12
N ASN A 61 12.28 -5.29 -14.39
CA ASN A 61 13.18 -5.94 -15.32
C ASN A 61 14.27 -4.96 -15.77
N LEU A 62 13.88 -3.73 -16.09
CA LEU A 62 14.80 -2.68 -16.52
C LEU A 62 15.31 -1.80 -15.36
N TYR A 63 14.77 -1.96 -14.14
CA TYR A 63 15.04 -1.10 -12.99
C TYR A 63 14.85 0.39 -13.29
N LYS A 64 13.82 0.70 -14.07
CA LYS A 64 13.53 2.05 -14.57
C LYS A 64 12.24 2.55 -13.95
N GLU A 65 12.27 3.77 -13.45
CA GLU A 65 11.08 4.51 -13.03
C GLU A 65 10.67 5.49 -14.13
N ILE A 66 9.39 5.48 -14.48
CA ILE A 66 8.79 6.33 -15.50
C ILE A 66 7.66 7.11 -14.84
N GLN A 67 7.75 8.43 -14.85
CA GLN A 67 6.63 9.27 -14.45
C GLN A 67 5.54 9.20 -15.53
N VAL A 68 4.32 8.94 -15.11
CA VAL A 68 3.15 8.90 -15.99
C VAL A 68 2.72 10.33 -16.31
N ASN A 69 2.22 10.55 -17.52
CA ASN A 69 1.65 11.84 -17.91
C ASN A 69 0.35 12.09 -17.13
N GLU A 70 0.13 13.30 -16.63
CA GLU A 70 -1.06 13.72 -15.87
C GLU A 70 -2.38 13.29 -16.54
N ASN A 71 -2.44 13.34 -17.88
CA ASN A 71 -3.64 12.93 -18.64
C ASN A 71 -3.98 11.44 -18.54
N GLU A 72 -3.01 10.60 -18.17
CA GLU A 72 -3.16 9.14 -18.07
C GLU A 72 -3.34 8.68 -16.60
N GLU A 73 -3.20 9.58 -15.62
CA GLU A 73 -3.36 9.25 -14.20
C GLU A 73 -4.79 8.83 -13.83
N ILE A 74 -5.77 9.21 -14.66
CA ILE A 74 -7.17 8.77 -14.58
C ILE A 74 -7.33 7.24 -14.60
N ILE A 75 -6.32 6.50 -15.07
CA ILE A 75 -6.31 5.04 -15.04
C ILE A 75 -6.55 4.49 -13.63
N ILE A 76 -6.04 5.15 -12.59
CA ILE A 76 -6.19 4.67 -11.21
C ILE A 76 -7.63 4.81 -10.74
N ASP A 77 -8.28 5.94 -11.04
CA ASP A 77 -9.68 6.15 -10.73
C ASP A 77 -10.57 5.16 -11.50
N ASN A 78 -10.33 4.99 -12.80
CA ASN A 78 -11.05 4.02 -13.63
C ASN A 78 -10.89 2.57 -13.14
N PHE A 79 -9.67 2.19 -12.76
CA PHE A 79 -9.38 0.89 -12.18
C PHE A 79 -10.18 0.68 -10.89
N LEU A 80 -10.07 1.60 -9.92
CA LEU A 80 -10.76 1.48 -8.64
C LEU A 80 -12.29 1.44 -8.79
N ASN A 81 -12.85 2.25 -9.68
CA ASN A 81 -14.29 2.27 -9.95
C ASN A 81 -14.80 1.03 -10.69
N SER A 82 -13.90 0.26 -11.31
CA SER A 82 -14.24 -1.00 -11.99
C SER A 82 -14.24 -2.22 -11.06
N LEU A 83 -13.71 -2.09 -9.84
CA LEU A 83 -13.65 -3.18 -8.88
C LEU A 83 -15.01 -3.45 -8.24
N ILE A 84 -15.37 -4.73 -8.16
CA ILE A 84 -16.49 -5.26 -7.39
C ILE A 84 -15.98 -6.18 -6.28
N THR A 85 -16.86 -6.55 -5.35
CA THR A 85 -16.51 -7.37 -4.18
C THR A 85 -15.76 -8.66 -4.55
N GLU A 86 -16.14 -9.28 -5.66
CA GLU A 86 -15.55 -10.53 -6.17
C GLU A 86 -14.10 -10.39 -6.64
N ASN A 87 -13.64 -9.17 -6.92
CA ASN A 87 -12.25 -8.92 -7.27
C ASN A 87 -11.31 -9.05 -6.06
N TYR A 88 -11.81 -8.86 -4.82
CA TYR A 88 -10.97 -8.90 -3.63
C TYR A 88 -10.79 -10.32 -3.12
N LEU A 89 -9.54 -10.77 -3.07
CA LEU A 89 -9.16 -12.12 -2.65
C LEU A 89 -8.56 -12.07 -1.23
N ASP A 90 -8.85 -13.10 -0.43
CA ASP A 90 -8.21 -13.24 0.90
C ASP A 90 -6.79 -13.82 0.80
N THR A 91 -6.59 -14.71 -0.17
CA THR A 91 -5.32 -15.39 -0.46
C THR A 91 -5.19 -15.65 -1.94
N SER A 92 -3.96 -15.73 -2.44
CA SER A 92 -3.67 -16.12 -3.82
C SER A 92 -2.40 -16.95 -3.88
N ASP A 93 -2.52 -18.17 -4.39
CA ASP A 93 -1.37 -19.06 -4.66
C ASP A 93 -0.54 -18.57 -5.86
N SER A 94 -1.08 -17.64 -6.65
CA SER A 94 -0.49 -17.09 -7.87
C SER A 94 0.38 -15.84 -7.64
N ILE A 95 0.63 -15.47 -6.38
CA ILE A 95 1.66 -14.49 -6.02
C ILE A 95 3.03 -15.11 -6.32
N SER A 96 3.48 -14.94 -7.56
CA SER A 96 4.86 -15.17 -7.97
C SER A 96 5.80 -14.33 -7.10
N ASP A 97 6.99 -14.86 -6.78
CA ASP A 97 8.03 -14.11 -6.05
C ASP A 97 8.48 -12.82 -6.78
N ARG A 98 8.16 -12.68 -8.08
CA ARG A 98 8.57 -11.54 -8.89
C ARG A 98 7.38 -10.84 -9.53
N GLU A 99 7.13 -9.61 -9.10
CA GLU A 99 6.27 -8.65 -9.79
C GLU A 99 7.06 -7.92 -10.91
N PRO A 100 6.69 -8.02 -12.20
CA PRO A 100 7.38 -7.32 -13.29
C PRO A 100 7.26 -5.79 -13.17
N PHE A 101 6.12 -5.29 -12.70
CA PHE A 101 5.86 -3.87 -12.57
C PHE A 101 5.39 -3.49 -11.18
N ARG A 102 5.66 -2.25 -10.80
CA ARG A 102 5.10 -1.62 -9.60
C ARG A 102 4.65 -0.22 -9.93
N ILE A 103 3.40 0.10 -9.64
CA ILE A 103 2.88 1.46 -9.74
C ILE A 103 3.02 2.12 -8.36
N LYS A 104 3.52 3.34 -8.31
CA LYS A 104 3.54 4.19 -7.12
C LYS A 104 2.54 5.33 -7.32
N VAL A 105 1.57 5.42 -6.42
CA VAL A 105 0.67 6.57 -6.32
C VAL A 105 1.20 7.44 -5.18
N VAL A 106 1.72 8.60 -5.53
CA VAL A 106 2.42 9.49 -4.58
C VAL A 106 1.52 10.67 -4.27
N PHE A 107 0.97 10.68 -3.05
CA PHE A 107 0.33 11.86 -2.47
C PHE A 107 1.35 12.66 -1.66
N LYS A 108 0.95 13.83 -1.17
CA LYS A 108 1.80 14.69 -0.34
C LYS A 108 2.33 14.02 0.93
N ASP A 109 1.52 13.19 1.57
CA ASP A 109 1.80 12.59 2.89
C ASP A 109 1.95 11.07 2.86
N THR A 110 1.47 10.42 1.80
CA THR A 110 1.31 8.97 1.73
C THR A 110 1.68 8.45 0.35
N ILE A 111 2.31 7.29 0.30
CA ILE A 111 2.62 6.59 -0.94
C ILE A 111 1.90 5.25 -0.93
N PHE A 112 1.14 4.97 -1.98
CA PHE A 112 0.58 3.64 -2.23
C PHE A 112 1.39 2.92 -3.29
N LEU A 113 1.59 1.63 -3.09
CA LEU A 113 2.28 0.72 -3.98
C LEU A 113 1.27 -0.29 -4.49
N LEU A 114 1.09 -0.32 -5.82
CA LEU A 114 0.44 -1.42 -6.50
C LEU A 114 1.53 -2.30 -7.09
N LYS A 115 1.59 -3.57 -6.69
CA LYS A 115 2.53 -4.56 -7.26
C LYS A 115 1.78 -5.41 -8.27
N ILE A 116 2.22 -5.36 -9.52
CA ILE A 116 1.51 -6.01 -10.62
C ILE A 116 2.28 -7.28 -10.95
N PHE A 117 1.65 -8.43 -10.71
CA PHE A 117 2.26 -9.74 -10.93
C PHE A 117 1.97 -10.29 -12.32
N SER A 118 0.76 -10.06 -12.82
CA SER A 118 0.30 -10.53 -14.13
C SER A 118 -0.90 -9.68 -14.60
N SER A 119 -1.44 -10.00 -15.77
CA SER A 119 -2.70 -9.43 -16.28
C SER A 119 -3.89 -9.68 -15.34
N ASN A 120 -3.79 -10.63 -14.41
CA ASN A 120 -4.92 -11.07 -13.59
C ASN A 120 -4.73 -10.71 -12.11
N LEU A 121 -3.55 -10.29 -11.68
CA LEU A 121 -3.24 -10.16 -10.26
C LEU A 121 -2.43 -8.91 -9.95
N VAL A 122 -2.96 -8.12 -9.03
CA VAL A 122 -2.30 -6.96 -8.45
C VAL A 122 -2.49 -6.98 -6.93
N THR A 123 -1.48 -6.54 -6.19
CA THR A 123 -1.64 -6.26 -4.75
C THR A 123 -1.47 -4.79 -4.47
N LEU A 124 -2.15 -4.30 -3.43
CA LEU A 124 -2.16 -2.88 -3.05
C LEU A 124 -1.85 -2.73 -1.57
N SER A 125 -0.91 -1.84 -1.26
CA SER A 125 -0.61 -1.43 0.11
C SER A 125 0.05 -0.05 0.15
N PRO A 126 -0.05 0.68 1.27
CA PRO A 126 0.81 1.82 1.50
C PRO A 126 2.27 1.37 1.69
N TRP A 127 3.22 2.23 1.34
CA TRP A 127 4.66 1.92 1.41
C TRP A 127 5.13 1.52 2.82
N ASP A 128 4.45 2.03 3.85
CA ASP A 128 4.66 1.77 5.28
C ASP A 128 3.47 1.06 5.93
N GLY A 129 2.74 0.24 5.16
CA GLY A 129 1.60 -0.52 5.64
C GLY A 129 1.92 -1.58 6.70
N ASN A 130 1.02 -1.73 7.65
CA ASN A 130 1.16 -2.63 8.81
C ASN A 130 0.35 -3.93 8.70
N TYR A 131 -0.71 -3.92 7.91
CA TYR A 131 -1.47 -5.11 7.53
C TYR A 131 -0.94 -5.70 6.23
N THR A 132 -1.30 -6.97 5.99
CA THR A 132 -1.11 -7.63 4.70
C THR A 132 -1.74 -6.83 3.56
N GLU A 133 -1.11 -6.89 2.40
CA GLU A 133 -1.56 -6.21 1.19
C GLU A 133 -2.99 -6.64 0.81
N ASP A 134 -3.74 -5.74 0.18
CA ASP A 134 -4.99 -6.10 -0.47
C ASP A 134 -4.64 -6.90 -1.73
N ILE A 135 -5.28 -8.04 -1.95
CA ILE A 135 -5.06 -8.88 -3.13
C ILE A 135 -6.25 -8.69 -4.06
N ILE A 136 -6.00 -8.30 -5.30
CA ILE A 136 -7.04 -7.91 -6.25
C ILE A 136 -6.88 -8.71 -7.54
N SER A 137 -7.94 -9.42 -7.91
CA SER A 137 -8.08 -10.09 -9.21
C SER A 137 -8.53 -9.10 -10.28
N MET A 138 -7.87 -9.13 -11.43
CA MET A 138 -8.16 -8.31 -12.60
C MET A 138 -8.86 -9.09 -13.73
N GLU A 139 -9.25 -10.36 -13.50
CA GLU A 139 -9.76 -11.26 -14.57
C GLU A 139 -11.03 -10.77 -15.28
N ASN A 140 -11.91 -10.07 -14.56
CA ASN A 140 -13.19 -9.59 -15.09
C ASN A 140 -13.20 -8.07 -15.32
N LEU A 141 -12.03 -7.42 -15.38
CA LEU A 141 -11.93 -6.00 -15.62
C LEU A 141 -11.99 -5.67 -17.11
N PRO A 142 -12.59 -4.52 -17.50
CA PRO A 142 -12.44 -4.00 -18.84
C PRO A 142 -10.96 -3.86 -19.20
N ILE A 143 -10.59 -4.30 -20.42
CA ILE A 143 -9.19 -4.32 -20.89
C ILE A 143 -8.51 -2.95 -20.73
N GLY A 144 -9.24 -1.86 -21.01
CA GLY A 144 -8.70 -0.50 -20.89
C GLY A 144 -8.34 -0.07 -19.45
N TYR A 145 -8.79 -0.81 -18.44
CA TYR A 145 -8.52 -0.53 -17.02
C TYR A 145 -7.57 -1.56 -16.39
N ASN A 146 -7.01 -2.46 -17.19
CA ASN A 146 -6.04 -3.44 -16.73
C ASN A 146 -4.69 -2.76 -16.46
N LEU A 147 -4.21 -2.84 -15.22
CA LEU A 147 -2.98 -2.17 -14.80
C LEU A 147 -1.71 -2.81 -15.39
N PHE A 148 -1.74 -4.10 -15.75
CA PHE A 148 -0.61 -4.76 -16.40
C PHE A 148 -0.42 -4.21 -17.82
N ASP A 149 -1.49 -4.18 -18.61
CA ASP A 149 -1.46 -3.64 -19.97
C ASP A 149 -1.08 -2.15 -19.98
N PHE A 150 -1.57 -1.40 -18.98
CA PHE A 150 -1.18 -0.02 -18.77
C PHE A 150 0.33 0.13 -18.53
N CYS A 151 0.94 -0.70 -17.68
CA CYS A 151 2.38 -0.65 -17.42
C CYS A 151 3.20 -0.91 -18.69
N VAL A 152 2.79 -1.90 -19.50
CA VAL A 152 3.44 -2.21 -20.79
C VAL A 152 3.34 -1.04 -21.76
N HIS A 153 2.18 -0.38 -21.81
CA HIS A 153 1.98 0.84 -22.61
C HIS A 153 2.92 1.96 -22.17
N VAL A 154 3.02 2.24 -20.86
CA VAL A 154 3.92 3.27 -20.33
C VAL A 154 5.39 2.95 -20.59
N GLU A 155 5.81 1.69 -20.43
CA GLU A 155 7.18 1.24 -20.69
C GLU A 155 7.56 1.39 -22.17
N SER A 156 6.64 1.03 -23.07
CA SER A 156 6.88 1.04 -24.53
C SER A 156 6.90 2.44 -25.16
N LYS A 157 6.42 3.47 -24.45
CA LYS A 157 6.48 4.84 -24.95
C LYS A 157 7.92 5.34 -25.06
N PRO A 158 8.30 5.91 -26.22
CA PRO A 158 9.58 6.59 -26.33
C PRO A 158 9.61 7.76 -25.35
N ILE A 159 10.72 7.89 -24.61
CA ILE A 159 10.92 9.01 -23.68
C ILE A 159 10.99 10.28 -24.53
N GLU A 160 9.98 11.14 -24.43
CA GLU A 160 10.05 12.49 -25.01
C GLU A 160 11.20 13.23 -24.33
N LYS A 161 12.18 13.66 -25.13
CA LYS A 161 13.41 14.33 -24.68
C LYS A 161 13.21 15.82 -24.49
#